data_AF-A0A661ZXN0-F1
#
_entry.id   AF-A0A661ZXN0-F1
#
_cell.length_a   1.000
_cell.length_b   1.000
_cell.length_c   1.000
_cell.angle_alpha   90.00
_cell.angle_beta   90.00
_cell.angle_gamma   90.00
#
_symmetry.space_group_name_H-M   'P 1'
#
loop_
_entity.id
_entity.type
_entity.pdbx_description
1 polymer ?
#
loop_
_entity_poly.entity_id
_entity_poly.type
_entity_poly.pdbx_seq_one_letter_code
_entity_poly.pdbx_strand_id
1 'polypeptide(L)'
;MKTVTSILFGALLLMISCNDIDPVYPDEPVVDYLGFGLFISVDGLGNNTLIGNLSFDFTDGDGNLGLLPLVDTADLSLPDTVKYNFFLQLYDLQNYEYVEIPDEDGGVLKYRIPYLDKQPLKGTMDLKISYPVILYDTIYYTFWIYDRDYNRSNVDTTDIIVLSGIDLDAY
;
A
#
# COMPACT_ATOMS: atom_id res chain seq x y z
N MET A 1 32.29 -40.81 -38.31
CA MET A 1 32.29 -39.34 -38.45
C MET A 1 30.91 -38.69 -38.57
N LYS A 2 29.78 -39.43 -38.63
CA LYS A 2 28.43 -38.83 -38.75
C LYS A 2 27.69 -38.62 -37.42
N THR A 3 28.12 -39.28 -36.34
CA THR A 3 27.47 -39.21 -35.02
C THR A 3 27.93 -38.02 -34.17
N VAL A 4 29.15 -37.52 -34.39
CA VAL A 4 29.72 -36.38 -33.63
C VAL A 4 29.05 -35.05 -34.02
N THR A 5 28.67 -34.90 -35.29
CA THR A 5 28.00 -33.70 -35.80
C THR A 5 26.57 -33.53 -35.26
N SER A 6 25.86 -34.64 -35.00
CA SER A 6 24.53 -34.60 -34.39
C SER A 6 24.54 -34.22 -32.90
N ILE A 7 25.60 -34.59 -32.17
CA ILE A 7 25.77 -34.23 -30.75
C ILE A 7 26.09 -32.73 -30.62
N LEU A 8 26.88 -32.18 -31.54
CA LEU A 8 27.26 -30.77 -31.55
C LEU A 8 26.08 -29.84 -31.84
N PHE A 9 25.09 -30.28 -32.62
CA PHE A 9 23.88 -29.50 -32.92
C PHE A 9 22.87 -29.53 -31.77
N GLY A 10 22.82 -30.62 -30.99
CA GLY A 10 21.96 -30.72 -29.80
C GLY A 10 22.43 -29.87 -28.61
N ALA A 11 23.75 -29.69 -28.46
CA ALA A 11 24.32 -28.88 -27.38
C ALA A 11 24.12 -27.35 -27.57
N LEU A 12 23.92 -26.89 -28.82
CA LEU A 12 23.79 -25.47 -29.14
C LEU A 12 22.39 -24.90 -28.81
N LEU A 13 21.38 -25.76 -28.67
CA LEU A 13 19.99 -25.36 -28.36
C LEU A 13 19.72 -25.11 -26.87
N LEU A 14 20.67 -25.41 -25.97
CA LEU A 14 20.50 -25.23 -24.52
C LEU A 14 20.87 -23.82 -24.00
N MET A 15 21.30 -22.92 -24.88
CA MET A 15 21.77 -21.58 -24.49
C MET A 15 20.72 -20.47 -24.71
N ILE A 16 19.49 -20.80 -25.09
CA ILE A 16 18.39 -19.84 -25.21
C ILE A 16 17.75 -19.68 -23.83
N SER A 17 18.43 -18.97 -22.94
CA SER A 17 17.81 -18.49 -21.70
C SER A 17 16.92 -17.31 -22.07
N CYS A 18 15.61 -17.48 -21.89
CA CYS A 18 14.64 -16.39 -21.95
C CYS A 18 14.77 -15.61 -20.64
N ASN A 19 15.61 -14.58 -20.62
CA ASN A 19 15.54 -13.58 -19.57
C ASN A 19 14.32 -12.71 -19.86
N ASP A 20 13.34 -12.71 -18.96
CA ASP A 20 12.28 -11.73 -19.01
C ASP A 20 12.92 -10.33 -18.97
N ILE A 21 12.55 -9.48 -19.91
CA ILE A 21 12.97 -8.08 -19.87
C ILE A 21 12.20 -7.46 -18.73
N ASP A 22 12.92 -7.02 -17.69
CA ASP A 22 12.30 -6.33 -16.58
C ASP A 22 11.55 -5.10 -17.10
N PRO A 23 10.29 -4.90 -16.65
CA PRO A 23 9.52 -3.73 -17.03
C PRO A 23 10.24 -2.45 -16.58
N VAL A 24 10.14 -1.40 -17.39
CA VAL A 24 10.68 -0.08 -17.04
C VAL A 24 9.57 0.72 -16.36
N TYR A 25 9.78 1.03 -15.08
CA TYR A 25 8.93 1.93 -14.29
C TYR A 25 9.63 3.27 -14.07
N PRO A 26 8.89 4.36 -13.79
CA PRO A 26 9.48 5.59 -13.27
C PRO A 26 10.19 5.34 -11.94
N ASP A 27 11.23 6.14 -11.63
CA ASP A 27 11.89 6.10 -10.31
C ASP A 27 10.91 6.54 -9.21
N GLU A 28 9.97 7.45 -9.52
CA GLU A 28 8.90 7.80 -8.60
C GLU A 28 7.87 6.65 -8.47
N PRO A 29 7.37 6.37 -7.26
CA PRO A 29 6.40 5.30 -7.05
C PRO A 29 5.08 5.60 -7.77
N VAL A 30 4.40 4.56 -8.22
CA VAL A 30 3.04 4.66 -8.79
C VAL A 30 2.14 3.73 -8.00
N VAL A 31 0.93 4.19 -7.66
CA VAL A 31 -0.11 3.40 -6.97
C VAL A 31 -1.36 3.28 -7.82
N ASP A 32 -2.05 2.14 -7.72
CA ASP A 32 -3.29 1.83 -8.45
C ASP A 32 -4.27 1.07 -7.54
N TYR A 33 -5.41 1.68 -7.24
CA TYR A 33 -6.42 1.15 -6.34
C TYR A 33 -7.06 -0.14 -6.88
N LEU A 34 -7.12 -1.17 -6.04
CA LEU A 34 -7.76 -2.44 -6.39
C LEU A 34 -9.11 -2.65 -5.70
N GLY A 35 -9.23 -2.24 -4.44
CA GLY A 35 -10.47 -2.47 -3.70
C GLY A 35 -10.40 -2.13 -2.22
N PHE A 36 -11.59 -2.02 -1.61
CA PHE A 36 -11.75 -1.80 -0.18
C PHE A 36 -12.76 -2.81 0.39
N GLY A 37 -12.32 -3.61 1.36
CA GLY A 37 -13.16 -4.60 2.05
C GLY A 37 -13.44 -4.22 3.50
N LEU A 38 -14.60 -4.59 4.02
CA LEU A 38 -14.95 -4.44 5.44
C LEU A 38 -15.17 -5.82 6.07
N PHE A 39 -14.61 -6.06 7.26
CA PHE A 39 -14.88 -7.26 8.04
C PHE A 39 -14.73 -7.00 9.53
N ILE A 40 -15.41 -7.79 10.37
CA ILE A 40 -15.27 -7.74 11.82
C ILE A 40 -14.11 -8.65 12.24
N SER A 41 -13.28 -8.15 13.14
CA SER A 41 -12.21 -8.92 13.78
C SER A 41 -12.26 -8.75 15.29
N VAL A 42 -11.43 -9.50 16.01
CA VAL A 42 -11.34 -9.44 17.47
C VAL A 42 -9.99 -8.83 17.84
N ASP A 43 -10.00 -7.80 18.67
CA ASP A 43 -8.78 -7.15 19.14
C ASP A 43 -8.01 -8.01 20.17
N GLY A 44 -6.84 -7.54 20.61
CA GLY A 44 -6.03 -8.26 21.59
C GLY A 44 -6.65 -8.40 22.99
N LEU A 45 -7.75 -7.68 23.27
CA LEU A 45 -8.49 -7.71 24.52
C LEU A 45 -9.80 -8.51 24.42
N GLY A 46 -10.14 -9.03 23.24
CA GLY A 46 -11.34 -9.81 23.00
C GLY A 46 -12.56 -9.01 22.55
N ASN A 47 -12.41 -7.73 22.22
CA ASN A 47 -13.53 -6.90 21.73
C ASN A 47 -13.66 -7.01 20.21
N ASN A 48 -14.88 -7.02 19.71
CA ASN A 48 -15.16 -6.92 18.29
C ASN A 48 -14.77 -5.52 17.76
N THR A 49 -14.08 -5.48 16.64
CA THR A 49 -13.66 -4.24 15.96
C THR A 49 -13.91 -4.35 14.46
N LEU A 50 -14.38 -3.26 13.86
CA LEU A 50 -14.51 -3.17 12.41
C LEU A 50 -13.13 -2.91 11.78
N ILE A 51 -12.77 -3.71 10.79
CA ILE A 51 -11.55 -3.56 10.01
C ILE A 51 -11.91 -3.23 8.56
N GLY A 52 -11.31 -2.17 8.03
CA GLY A 52 -11.20 -1.91 6.60
C GLY A 52 -9.91 -2.50 6.03
N ASN A 53 -9.96 -3.05 4.83
CA ASN A 53 -8.80 -3.54 4.10
C ASN A 53 -8.70 -2.82 2.75
N LEU A 54 -7.77 -1.89 2.65
CA LEU A 54 -7.40 -1.23 1.41
C LEU A 54 -6.38 -2.10 0.66
N SER A 55 -6.69 -2.47 -0.57
CA SER A 55 -5.79 -3.17 -1.48
C SER A 55 -5.43 -2.27 -2.66
N PHE A 56 -4.15 -2.16 -3.00
CA PHE A 56 -3.66 -1.41 -4.16
C PHE A 56 -2.38 -2.04 -4.72
N ASP A 57 -2.18 -1.91 -6.03
CA ASP A 57 -0.93 -2.25 -6.68
C ASP A 57 0.04 -1.06 -6.64
N PHE A 58 1.34 -1.36 -6.64
CA PHE A 58 2.37 -0.35 -6.71
C PHE A 58 3.56 -0.78 -7.58
N THR A 59 4.25 0.22 -8.14
CA THR A 59 5.52 0.06 -8.85
C THR A 59 6.50 1.13 -8.44
N ASP A 60 7.80 0.83 -8.49
CA ASP A 60 8.90 1.73 -8.20
C ASP A 60 10.13 1.28 -9.00
N GLY A 61 10.67 2.18 -9.83
CA GLY A 61 11.70 1.89 -10.84
C GLY A 61 13.10 1.71 -10.26
N ASP A 62 13.43 2.41 -9.18
CA ASP A 62 14.72 2.27 -8.50
C ASP A 62 14.63 1.31 -7.29
N GLY A 63 13.40 0.99 -6.87
CA GLY A 63 13.13 -0.01 -5.86
C GLY A 63 13.43 0.45 -4.44
N ASN A 64 13.52 1.76 -4.23
CA ASN A 64 13.89 2.36 -2.97
C ASN A 64 12.72 2.53 -1.96
N LEU A 65 11.57 1.86 -2.16
CA LEU A 65 10.39 2.02 -1.30
C LEU A 65 10.53 1.47 0.14
N GLY A 66 9.89 2.16 1.09
CA GLY A 66 9.72 1.66 2.46
C GLY A 66 10.82 2.09 3.44
N LEU A 67 10.53 1.95 4.74
CA LEU A 67 11.36 2.45 5.81
C LEU A 67 11.94 1.31 6.65
N LEU A 68 13.17 1.51 7.14
CA LEU A 68 13.76 0.64 8.15
C LEU A 68 12.92 0.65 9.44
N PRO A 69 12.96 -0.42 10.26
CA PRO A 69 12.35 -0.42 11.58
C PRO A 69 12.80 0.80 12.39
N LEU A 70 11.88 1.39 13.16
CA LEU A 70 12.27 2.47 14.08
C LEU A 70 13.25 1.88 15.11
N VAL A 71 14.37 2.54 15.30
CA VAL A 71 15.20 2.33 16.48
C VAL A 71 14.57 3.09 17.65
N ASP A 72 14.71 2.57 18.87
CA ASP A 72 14.08 3.07 20.11
C ASP A 72 14.42 4.55 20.42
N THR A 73 15.39 5.13 19.71
CA THR A 73 15.82 6.52 19.80
C THR A 73 15.29 7.41 18.68
N ALA A 74 14.32 6.96 17.88
CA ALA A 74 13.71 7.79 16.84
C ALA A 74 13.11 9.05 17.47
N ASP A 75 13.73 10.19 17.21
CA ASP A 75 13.35 11.48 17.79
C ASP A 75 11.93 11.84 17.36
N LEU A 76 11.07 12.17 18.35
CA LEU A 76 9.70 12.63 18.12
C LEU A 76 9.68 13.92 17.28
N SER A 77 10.79 14.66 17.20
CA SER A 77 10.92 15.89 16.43
C SER A 77 11.18 15.68 14.93
N LEU A 78 11.29 14.45 14.43
CA LEU A 78 11.50 14.22 13.00
C LEU A 78 10.26 14.61 12.18
N PRO A 79 10.42 15.07 10.92
CA PRO A 79 9.30 15.27 10.00
C PRO A 79 8.51 13.98 9.78
N ASP A 80 7.21 14.10 9.50
CA ASP A 80 6.34 12.95 9.32
C ASP A 80 6.76 12.06 8.15
N THR A 81 7.29 12.63 7.06
CA THR A 81 7.80 11.87 5.91
C THR A 81 9.02 11.00 6.23
N VAL A 82 9.70 11.28 7.35
CA VAL A 82 10.80 10.43 7.84
C VAL A 82 10.25 9.29 8.71
N LYS A 83 9.11 9.51 9.36
CA LYS A 83 8.47 8.54 10.26
C LYS A 83 7.50 7.62 9.51
N TYR A 84 6.82 8.15 8.51
CA TYR A 84 5.74 7.52 7.75
C TYR A 84 5.95 7.81 6.27
N ASN A 85 5.55 6.87 5.43
CA ASN A 85 5.70 6.99 3.98
C ASN A 85 4.46 6.49 3.22
N PHE A 86 3.36 6.24 3.93
CA PHE A 86 2.07 5.91 3.35
C PHE A 86 0.99 6.72 4.07
N PHE A 87 0.27 7.54 3.31
CA PHE A 87 -0.68 8.51 3.83
C PHE A 87 -2.05 8.30 3.19
N LEU A 88 -3.10 8.43 4.00
CA LEU A 88 -4.48 8.46 3.55
C LEU A 88 -5.14 9.71 4.10
N GLN A 89 -5.80 10.49 3.24
CA GLN A 89 -6.63 11.62 3.62
C GLN A 89 -8.10 11.21 3.59
N LEU A 90 -8.79 11.42 4.71
CA LEU A 90 -10.19 11.10 4.92
C LEU A 90 -11.10 12.25 4.43
N TYR A 91 -12.16 11.86 3.75
CA TYR A 91 -13.28 12.73 3.38
C TYR A 91 -14.58 12.12 3.91
N ASP A 92 -15.43 12.96 4.50
CA ASP A 92 -16.73 12.57 5.06
C ASP A 92 -17.87 13.27 4.32
N LEU A 93 -18.99 12.57 4.12
CA LEU A 93 -20.18 13.13 3.49
C LEU A 93 -21.00 13.95 4.50
N GLN A 94 -20.94 15.27 4.39
CA GLN A 94 -21.67 16.21 5.23
C GLN A 94 -22.60 17.07 4.39
N ASN A 95 -23.89 17.11 4.73
CA ASN A 95 -24.88 17.92 4.01
C ASN A 95 -24.85 17.73 2.48
N TYR A 96 -24.63 16.50 2.02
CA TYR A 96 -24.52 16.11 0.59
C TYR A 96 -23.23 16.56 -0.13
N GLU A 97 -22.23 17.05 0.59
CA GLU A 97 -20.91 17.37 0.05
C GLU A 97 -19.83 16.58 0.80
N TYR A 98 -18.78 16.17 0.08
CA TYR A 98 -17.62 15.55 0.72
C TYR A 98 -16.70 16.63 1.28
N VAL A 99 -16.50 16.58 2.59
CA VAL A 99 -15.67 17.52 3.34
C VAL A 99 -14.38 16.81 3.75
N GLU A 100 -13.25 17.44 3.48
CA GLU A 100 -11.94 16.98 3.95
C GLU A 100 -11.86 17.12 5.46
N ILE A 101 -11.51 16.02 6.15
CA ILE A 101 -11.28 16.07 7.59
C ILE A 101 -9.85 16.55 7.86
N PRO A 102 -9.64 17.62 8.65
CA PRO A 102 -8.29 18.09 8.96
C PRO A 102 -7.41 17.06 9.69
N ASP A 103 -6.09 17.12 9.52
CA ASP A 103 -5.12 16.26 10.25
C ASP A 103 -5.27 16.41 11.77
N GLU A 104 -5.54 17.62 12.27
CA GLU A 104 -5.77 17.90 13.69
C GLU A 104 -6.99 17.17 14.28
N ASP A 105 -7.97 16.83 13.44
CA ASP A 105 -9.16 16.06 13.78
C ASP A 105 -9.00 14.56 13.49
N GLY A 106 -7.78 14.13 13.10
CA GLY A 106 -7.48 12.73 12.77
C GLY A 106 -7.83 12.34 11.32
N GLY A 107 -8.01 13.31 10.43
CA GLY A 107 -8.34 13.06 9.03
C GLY A 107 -7.20 12.51 8.17
N VAL A 108 -5.95 12.53 8.66
CA VAL A 108 -4.81 11.94 7.95
C VAL A 108 -4.33 10.68 8.68
N LEU A 109 -4.51 9.53 8.06
CA LEU A 109 -3.94 8.27 8.55
C LEU A 109 -2.52 8.11 8.01
N LYS A 110 -1.58 7.75 8.90
CA LYS A 110 -0.15 7.70 8.62
C LYS A 110 0.38 6.29 8.92
N TYR A 111 0.92 5.64 7.91
CA TYR A 111 1.42 4.26 7.96
C TYR A 111 2.87 4.16 7.47
N ARG A 112 3.48 3.02 7.77
CA ARG A 112 4.86 2.70 7.37
C ARG A 112 4.85 1.46 6.50
N ILE A 113 5.38 1.60 5.29
CA ILE A 113 5.74 0.48 4.44
C ILE A 113 7.07 -0.07 4.96
N PRO A 114 7.22 -1.38 5.18
CA PRO A 114 8.49 -1.97 5.60
C PRO A 114 9.55 -1.78 4.51
N TYR A 115 10.83 -1.84 4.88
CA TYR A 115 11.95 -1.71 3.94
C TYR A 115 11.84 -2.73 2.78
N LEU A 116 11.73 -2.22 1.55
CA LEU A 116 11.80 -2.98 0.31
C LEU A 116 13.00 -2.47 -0.51
N ASP A 117 13.68 -3.38 -1.19
CA ASP A 117 14.91 -3.08 -1.95
C ASP A 117 15.11 -4.11 -3.06
N LYS A 118 14.42 -3.88 -4.16
CA LYS A 118 14.47 -4.72 -5.37
C LYS A 118 14.24 -3.84 -6.59
N GLN A 119 15.10 -3.91 -7.59
CA GLN A 119 15.01 -3.07 -8.78
C GLN A 119 14.70 -3.90 -10.04
N PRO A 120 13.58 -3.66 -10.76
CA PRO A 120 12.45 -2.82 -10.36
C PRO A 120 11.60 -3.48 -9.24
N LEU A 121 10.89 -2.65 -8.48
CA LEU A 121 9.96 -3.10 -7.45
C LEU A 121 8.52 -3.02 -7.95
N LYS A 122 7.76 -4.07 -7.71
CA LYS A 122 6.31 -4.08 -7.91
C LYS A 122 5.65 -5.04 -6.93
N GLY A 123 4.38 -4.80 -6.63
CA GLY A 123 3.57 -5.72 -5.87
C GLY A 123 2.20 -5.16 -5.55
N THR A 124 1.49 -5.90 -4.71
CA THR A 124 0.20 -5.52 -4.15
C THR A 124 0.38 -5.31 -2.65
N MET A 125 -0.19 -4.24 -2.10
CA MET A 125 -0.22 -3.98 -0.66
C MET A 125 -1.64 -4.11 -0.13
N ASP A 126 -1.76 -4.69 1.06
CA ASP A 126 -2.97 -4.73 1.85
C ASP A 126 -2.75 -3.95 3.14
N LEU A 127 -3.53 -2.89 3.33
CA LEU A 127 -3.53 -2.10 4.55
C LEU A 127 -4.81 -2.35 5.35
N LYS A 128 -4.63 -2.79 6.59
CA LYS A 128 -5.73 -2.94 7.56
C LYS A 128 -5.89 -1.68 8.39
N ILE A 129 -7.08 -1.09 8.34
CA ILE A 129 -7.50 0.11 9.07
C ILE A 129 -8.50 -0.34 10.13
N SER A 130 -8.23 -0.06 11.40
CA SER A 130 -9.17 -0.38 12.49
C SER A 130 -10.05 0.83 12.80
N TYR A 131 -11.35 0.58 12.93
CA TYR A 131 -12.35 1.54 13.35
C TYR A 131 -12.87 1.15 14.74
N PRO A 132 -12.11 1.44 15.82
CA PRO A 132 -12.56 1.17 17.17
C PRO A 132 -13.76 2.04 17.58
N VAL A 133 -13.88 3.22 16.96
CA VAL A 133 -15.01 4.13 17.09
C VAL A 133 -15.38 4.63 15.70
N ILE A 134 -16.63 4.48 15.30
CA ILE A 134 -17.15 4.98 14.03
C ILE A 134 -17.66 6.40 14.27
N LEU A 135 -16.89 7.39 13.81
CA LEU A 135 -17.23 8.82 13.94
C LEU A 135 -18.00 9.34 12.71
N TYR A 136 -17.78 8.72 11.57
CA TYR A 136 -18.29 9.13 10.26
C TYR A 136 -19.05 7.96 9.63
N ASP A 137 -20.10 8.29 8.88
CA ASP A 137 -20.96 7.28 8.26
C ASP A 137 -20.46 6.92 6.87
N THR A 138 -20.42 7.90 5.96
CA THR A 138 -20.10 7.68 4.54
C THR A 138 -18.83 8.43 4.19
N ILE A 139 -17.77 7.69 3.90
CA ILE A 139 -16.43 8.23 3.74
C ILE A 139 -15.76 7.73 2.44
N TYR A 140 -14.69 8.38 2.04
CA TYR A 140 -13.69 7.79 1.16
C TYR A 140 -12.29 8.27 1.56
N TYR A 141 -11.26 7.58 1.08
CA TYR A 141 -9.88 8.01 1.24
C TYR A 141 -9.26 8.38 -0.09
N THR A 142 -8.48 9.46 -0.11
CA THR A 142 -7.39 9.56 -1.10
C THR A 142 -6.10 9.09 -0.45
N PHE A 143 -5.17 8.55 -1.24
CA PHE A 143 -3.94 7.99 -0.69
C PHE A 143 -2.75 8.14 -1.63
N TRP A 144 -1.55 8.17 -1.03
CA TRP A 144 -0.27 8.27 -1.73
C TRP A 144 0.86 7.73 -0.86
N ILE A 145 1.98 7.41 -1.49
CA ILE A 145 3.18 6.91 -0.83
C ILE A 145 4.39 7.78 -1.17
N TYR A 146 5.42 7.69 -0.33
CA TYR A 146 6.75 8.25 -0.57
C TYR A 146 7.79 7.14 -0.59
N ASP A 147 8.74 7.29 -1.48
CA ASP A 147 9.95 6.49 -1.57
C ASP A 147 11.02 7.01 -0.57
N ARG A 148 12.23 6.44 -0.57
CA ARG A 148 13.31 6.88 0.34
C ARG A 148 14.03 8.17 -0.10
N ASP A 149 13.88 8.57 -1.36
CA ASP A 149 14.42 9.81 -1.93
C ASP A 149 13.40 10.96 -1.91
N TYR A 150 12.27 10.75 -1.24
CA TYR A 150 11.15 11.69 -1.07
C TYR A 150 10.38 12.00 -2.35
N ASN A 151 10.46 11.14 -3.37
CA ASN A 151 9.54 11.17 -4.50
C ASN A 151 8.15 10.70 -4.03
N ARG A 152 7.14 11.49 -4.38
CA ARG A 152 5.74 11.19 -4.06
C ARG A 152 5.10 10.47 -5.23
N SER A 153 4.28 9.47 -4.94
CA SER A 153 3.45 8.86 -5.97
C SER A 153 2.36 9.79 -6.51
N ASN A 154 1.67 9.32 -7.56
CA ASN A 154 0.32 9.80 -7.85
C ASN A 154 -0.60 9.62 -6.62
N VAL A 155 -1.72 10.36 -6.63
CA VAL A 155 -2.81 10.18 -5.67
C VAL A 155 -3.86 9.30 -6.32
N ASP A 156 -4.33 8.31 -5.58
CA ASP A 156 -5.50 7.52 -5.96
C ASP A 156 -6.58 7.57 -4.88
N THR A 157 -7.78 7.09 -5.18
CA THR A 157 -8.99 7.25 -4.37
C THR A 157 -9.72 5.93 -4.21
N THR A 158 -10.16 5.64 -2.99
CA THR A 158 -11.00 4.46 -2.74
C THR A 158 -12.41 4.64 -3.28
N ASP A 159 -13.17 3.55 -3.34
CA ASP A 159 -14.62 3.64 -3.44
C ASP A 159 -15.21 4.37 -2.23
N ILE A 160 -16.49 4.72 -2.33
CA ILE A 160 -17.28 5.21 -1.21
C ILE A 160 -17.52 4.05 -0.23
N ILE A 161 -17.19 4.28 1.02
CA ILE A 161 -17.29 3.33 2.14
C ILE A 161 -18.40 3.80 3.05
N VAL A 162 -19.38 2.93 3.31
CA VAL A 162 -20.48 3.18 4.25
C VAL A 162 -20.23 2.35 5.50
N LEU A 163 -20.06 3.02 6.64
CA LEU A 163 -19.76 2.42 7.93
C LEU A 163 -21.02 2.28 8.81
N SER A 164 -22.12 2.97 8.51
CA SER A 164 -23.38 2.78 9.24
C SER A 164 -23.98 1.39 9.07
N GLY A 165 -24.78 0.99 10.06
CA GLY A 165 -25.53 -0.26 10.03
C GLY A 165 -24.69 -1.50 10.34
N ILE A 166 -23.41 -1.34 10.69
CA ILE A 166 -22.54 -2.43 11.13
C ILE A 166 -22.72 -2.59 12.65
N ASP A 167 -23.42 -3.65 13.04
CA ASP A 167 -23.56 -4.05 14.44
C ASP A 167 -22.38 -4.93 14.85
N LEU A 168 -21.53 -4.40 15.74
CA LEU A 168 -20.37 -5.12 16.28
C LEU A 168 -20.77 -6.16 17.33
N ASP A 169 -21.95 -6.08 17.92
CA ASP A 169 -22.43 -6.98 18.97
C ASP A 169 -23.30 -8.14 18.42
N ALA A 170 -23.61 -8.12 17.12
CA ALA A 170 -24.43 -9.14 16.47
C ALA A 170 -23.69 -10.46 16.16
N TYR A 171 -22.38 -10.54 16.41
CA TYR A 171 -21.47 -11.64 16.06
C TYR A 171 -20.59 -12.07 17.23
#